data_AF-A0A3P7P3W3-F1
#
_entry.id   AF-A0A3P7P3W3-F1
#
_cell.length_a   1.000
_cell.length_b   1.000
_cell.length_c   1.000
_cell.angle_alpha   90.00
_cell.angle_beta   90.00
_cell.angle_gamma   90.00
#
_symmetry.space_group_name_H-M   'P 1'
#
loop_
_entity.id
_entity.type
_entity.pdbx_description
1 polymer ?
#
loop_
_entity_poly.entity_id
_entity_poly.type
_entity_poly.pdbx_seq_one_letter_code
_entity_poly.pdbx_strand_id
1 'polypeptide(L)'
;MENTARHLIISVGQRVFLSLPEHASLTPGHCFIAPHEHIGAMTRVDGVAADEAYAYKQKLCKLASRSLDLSHGSYVFLEVAAYPNSYKHHVRIECIPVDRETLEELPLYFKKALHELGSEWDQNKRVIPLRRPGFGARDSVPENFGYFAVEFGDRGEGFVKVIEDWSSFPPYFGRVCIPVFLSFTSHLVVLIPLSYGLSMCRSPGLCSSC
;
A
#
# COMPACT_ATOMS: atom_id res chain seq x y z
N MET A 1 16.91 -3.43 -9.43
CA MET A 1 16.95 -3.49 -7.94
C MET A 1 17.77 -2.31 -7.36
N GLU A 2 17.55 -1.07 -7.77
CA GLU A 2 18.53 0.00 -7.48
C GLU A 2 18.20 0.86 -6.24
N ASN A 3 17.10 0.61 -5.54
CA ASN A 3 16.74 1.40 -4.36
C ASN A 3 15.92 0.61 -3.31
N THR A 4 16.30 -0.65 -3.09
CA THR A 4 15.77 -1.46 -1.98
C THR A 4 16.93 -2.13 -1.29
N ALA A 5 17.11 -1.88 0.00
CA ALA A 5 18.20 -2.49 0.75
C ALA A 5 18.05 -4.02 0.76
N ARG A 6 19.12 -4.75 0.41
CA ARG A 6 19.08 -6.21 0.23
C ARG A 6 18.57 -6.98 1.46
N HIS A 7 18.82 -6.45 2.66
CA HIS A 7 18.40 -7.05 3.92
C HIS A 7 16.88 -6.94 4.17
N LEU A 8 16.16 -6.12 3.41
CA LEU A 8 14.70 -5.98 3.49
C LEU A 8 13.97 -6.90 2.53
N ILE A 9 14.67 -7.61 1.66
CA ILE A 9 14.05 -8.55 0.72
C ILE A 9 13.67 -9.82 1.49
N ILE A 10 12.39 -10.16 1.48
CA ILE A 10 11.83 -11.32 2.20
C ILE A 10 11.76 -12.54 1.27
N SER A 11 11.30 -12.33 0.04
CA SER A 11 11.07 -13.40 -0.92
C SER A 11 11.36 -12.89 -2.33
N VAL A 12 11.99 -13.73 -3.14
CA VAL A 12 12.31 -13.44 -4.54
C VAL A 12 11.61 -14.46 -5.42
N GLY A 13 10.77 -13.97 -6.32
CA GLY A 13 10.14 -14.75 -7.38
C GLY A 13 10.90 -14.60 -8.71
N GLN A 14 10.28 -15.07 -9.80
CA GLN A 14 10.88 -15.06 -11.14
C GLN A 14 10.95 -13.66 -11.74
N ARG A 15 9.88 -12.87 -11.61
CA ARG A 15 9.74 -11.50 -12.15
C ARG A 15 9.41 -10.48 -11.08
N VAL A 16 8.94 -10.92 -9.92
CA VAL A 16 8.50 -10.08 -8.81
C VAL A 16 9.20 -10.49 -7.51
N PHE A 17 9.42 -9.55 -6.60
CA PHE A 17 9.92 -9.81 -5.26
C PHE A 17 9.09 -9.11 -4.18
N LEU A 18 9.22 -9.60 -2.96
CA LEU A 18 8.60 -9.09 -1.75
C LEU A 18 9.67 -8.45 -0.85
N SER A 19 9.43 -7.24 -0.35
CA SER A 19 10.33 -6.54 0.57
C SER A 19 9.60 -5.81 1.68
N LEU A 20 10.30 -5.53 2.78
CA LEU A 20 9.83 -4.67 3.86
C LEU A 20 10.02 -3.18 3.54
N PRO A 21 9.25 -2.29 4.19
CA PRO A 21 9.50 -0.85 4.13
C PRO A 21 10.80 -0.45 4.83
N GLU A 22 11.50 0.54 4.26
CA GLU A 22 12.83 0.99 4.73
C GLU A 22 12.78 1.82 6.02
N HIS A 23 11.75 2.62 6.21
CA HIS A 23 11.72 3.61 7.30
C HIS A 23 10.73 3.28 8.41
N ALA A 24 9.45 3.09 8.07
CA ALA A 24 8.41 2.82 9.06
C ALA A 24 7.32 1.92 8.47
N SER A 25 6.90 0.93 9.25
CA SER A 25 5.74 0.09 8.94
C SER A 25 4.48 0.73 9.54
N LEU A 26 3.38 0.77 8.79
CA LEU A 26 2.09 1.28 9.30
C LEU A 26 1.45 0.28 10.26
N THR A 27 1.49 -1.00 9.91
CA THR A 27 0.97 -2.11 10.70
C THR A 27 1.96 -3.29 10.66
N PRO A 28 1.95 -4.18 11.67
CA PRO A 28 2.75 -5.41 11.63
C PRO A 28 2.36 -6.26 10.41
N GLY A 29 3.33 -6.62 9.57
CA GLY A 29 3.09 -7.35 8.31
C GLY A 29 2.95 -6.45 7.07
N HIS A 30 3.19 -5.14 7.20
CA HIS A 30 3.32 -4.22 6.08
C HIS A 30 4.53 -4.60 5.19
N CYS A 31 4.28 -4.76 3.89
CA CYS A 31 5.30 -5.10 2.90
C CYS A 31 5.01 -4.49 1.52
N PHE A 32 5.99 -4.61 0.62
CA PHE A 32 5.92 -4.18 -0.78
C PHE A 32 6.09 -5.37 -1.71
N ILE A 33 5.29 -5.42 -2.76
CA ILE A 33 5.48 -6.28 -3.93
C ILE A 33 5.99 -5.38 -5.06
N ALA A 34 7.10 -5.74 -5.69
CA ALA A 34 7.67 -4.96 -6.78
C ALA A 34 8.23 -5.86 -7.90
N PRO A 35 8.14 -5.46 -9.17
CA PRO A 35 8.79 -6.18 -10.26
C PRO A 35 10.32 -6.06 -10.16
N HIS A 36 11.05 -6.99 -10.77
CA HIS A 36 12.51 -6.90 -10.90
C HIS A 36 12.92 -5.83 -11.90
N GLU A 37 12.14 -5.70 -12.98
CA GLU A 37 12.33 -4.74 -14.05
C GLU A 37 11.93 -3.34 -13.61
N HIS A 38 12.71 -2.35 -14.01
CA HIS A 38 12.46 -0.96 -13.65
C HIS A 38 11.31 -0.36 -14.49
N ILE A 39 10.09 -0.66 -14.07
CA ILE A 39 8.84 -0.24 -14.74
C ILE A 39 8.08 0.75 -13.85
N GLY A 40 7.51 1.79 -14.46
CA GLY A 40 6.81 2.87 -13.75
C GLY A 40 5.34 2.60 -13.37
N ALA A 41 4.73 1.52 -13.88
CA ALA A 41 3.33 1.17 -13.63
C ALA A 41 3.07 -0.34 -13.83
N MET A 42 2.19 -0.97 -13.03
CA MET A 42 1.82 -2.39 -13.22
C MET A 42 1.02 -2.63 -14.51
N THR A 43 0.42 -1.59 -15.10
CA THR A 43 -0.19 -1.68 -16.44
C THR A 43 0.80 -2.12 -17.51
N ARG A 44 2.09 -1.79 -17.36
CA ARG A 44 3.15 -2.04 -18.35
C ARG A 44 3.95 -3.33 -18.12
N VAL A 45 3.72 -4.02 -17.01
CA VAL A 45 4.41 -5.30 -16.75
C VAL A 45 3.94 -6.38 -17.73
N ASP A 46 4.65 -7.48 -17.83
CA ASP A 46 4.18 -8.62 -18.61
C ASP A 46 3.13 -9.46 -17.84
N GLY A 47 2.49 -10.40 -18.55
CA GLY A 47 1.45 -11.25 -17.96
C GLY A 47 1.96 -12.14 -16.82
N VAL A 48 3.17 -12.68 -16.94
CA VAL A 48 3.74 -13.59 -15.92
C VAL A 48 4.05 -12.82 -14.63
N ALA A 49 4.57 -11.60 -14.72
CA ALA A 49 4.81 -10.74 -13.58
C ALA A 49 3.50 -10.33 -12.91
N ALA A 50 2.45 -10.07 -13.69
CA ALA A 50 1.12 -9.77 -13.15
C ALA A 50 0.51 -10.98 -12.41
N ASP A 51 0.59 -12.18 -13.00
CA ASP A 51 0.12 -13.42 -12.39
C ASP A 51 0.92 -13.75 -11.12
N GLU A 52 2.23 -13.53 -11.13
CA GLU A 52 3.09 -13.73 -9.98
C GLU A 52 2.78 -12.72 -8.86
N ALA A 53 2.57 -11.44 -9.19
CA ALA A 53 2.14 -10.43 -8.23
C ALA A 53 0.80 -10.82 -7.58
N TYR A 54 -0.18 -11.27 -8.38
CA TYR A 54 -1.44 -11.79 -7.86
C TYR A 54 -1.23 -12.99 -6.92
N ALA A 55 -0.37 -13.93 -7.29
CA ALA A 55 -0.04 -15.08 -6.44
C ALA A 55 0.60 -14.65 -5.11
N TYR A 56 1.43 -13.60 -5.10
CA TYR A 56 1.97 -13.02 -3.86
C TYR A 56 0.87 -12.43 -2.98
N LYS A 57 -0.06 -11.66 -3.54
CA LYS A 57 -1.23 -11.12 -2.80
C LYS A 57 -2.03 -12.23 -2.12
N GLN A 58 -2.32 -13.31 -2.85
CA GLN A 58 -3.03 -14.49 -2.31
C GLN A 58 -2.27 -15.17 -1.16
N LYS A 59 -0.94 -15.26 -1.26
CA LYS A 59 -0.11 -15.82 -0.18
C LYS A 59 -0.12 -14.92 1.05
N LEU A 60 -0.06 -13.60 0.89
CA LEU A 60 -0.15 -12.64 1.99
C LEU A 60 -1.50 -12.75 2.73
N CYS A 61 -2.62 -12.80 1.99
CA CYS A 61 -3.94 -13.00 2.57
C CYS A 61 -4.05 -14.30 3.40
N LYS A 62 -3.37 -15.38 2.96
CA LYS A 62 -3.29 -16.64 3.72
C LYS A 62 -2.40 -16.53 4.95
N LEU A 63 -1.26 -15.84 4.83
CA LEU A 63 -0.32 -15.61 5.94
C LEU A 63 -0.94 -14.73 7.03
N ALA A 64 -1.81 -13.78 6.68
CA ALA A 64 -2.54 -12.94 7.63
C ALA A 64 -3.21 -13.79 8.73
N SER A 65 -3.93 -14.84 8.30
CA SER A 65 -4.67 -15.73 9.19
C SER A 65 -3.83 -16.67 10.02
N ARG A 66 -2.57 -16.91 9.63
CA ARG A 66 -1.69 -17.89 10.29
C ARG A 66 -0.66 -17.25 11.20
N SER A 67 -0.17 -16.08 10.82
CA SER A 67 1.00 -15.45 11.44
C SER A 67 0.68 -14.14 12.15
N LEU A 68 -0.43 -13.50 11.82
CA LEU A 68 -0.81 -12.19 12.36
C LEU A 68 -2.09 -12.24 13.20
N ASP A 69 -2.65 -13.43 13.42
CA ASP A 69 -3.95 -13.65 14.10
C ASP A 69 -5.10 -12.78 13.53
N LEU A 70 -5.00 -12.41 12.25
CA LEU A 70 -6.01 -11.64 11.53
C LEU A 70 -7.02 -12.57 10.83
N SER A 71 -8.11 -12.02 10.32
CA SER A 71 -9.02 -12.81 9.47
C SER A 71 -8.36 -13.16 8.13
N HIS A 72 -8.81 -14.24 7.49
CA HIS A 72 -8.38 -14.54 6.12
C HIS A 72 -8.75 -13.40 5.19
N GLY A 73 -7.80 -12.96 4.34
CA GLY A 73 -8.06 -11.85 3.41
C GLY A 73 -7.95 -10.46 4.02
N SER A 74 -7.40 -10.32 5.23
CA SER A 74 -7.19 -9.06 5.95
C SER A 74 -6.07 -8.19 5.36
N TYR A 75 -6.09 -7.88 4.07
CA TYR A 75 -5.09 -7.06 3.40
C TYR A 75 -5.71 -6.01 2.47
N VAL A 76 -5.08 -4.85 2.41
CA VAL A 76 -5.34 -3.79 1.42
C VAL A 76 -4.10 -3.66 0.56
N PHE A 77 -4.29 -3.63 -0.76
CA PHE A 77 -3.22 -3.45 -1.72
C PHE A 77 -3.38 -2.09 -2.39
N LEU A 78 -2.35 -1.26 -2.31
CA LEU A 78 -2.33 0.08 -2.88
C LEU A 78 -1.28 0.16 -3.97
N GLU A 79 -1.62 0.81 -5.07
CA GLU A 79 -0.71 1.06 -6.17
C GLU A 79 -0.82 2.51 -6.61
N VAL A 80 0.33 3.19 -6.68
CA VAL A 80 0.42 4.57 -7.18
C VAL A 80 1.40 4.61 -8.33
N ALA A 81 0.90 4.89 -9.52
CA ALA A 81 1.70 5.03 -10.73
C ALA A 81 1.66 6.50 -11.18
N ALA A 82 2.58 7.32 -10.66
CA ALA A 82 2.61 8.76 -10.94
C ALA A 82 3.05 9.09 -12.37
N TYR A 83 4.18 8.50 -12.77
CA TYR A 83 4.79 8.77 -14.06
C TYR A 83 5.10 7.43 -14.75
N PRO A 84 4.09 6.78 -15.37
CA PRO A 84 4.25 5.47 -16.01
C PRO A 84 5.37 5.42 -17.05
N ASN A 85 5.64 6.54 -17.70
CA ASN A 85 6.64 6.69 -18.77
C ASN A 85 8.01 7.16 -18.29
N SER A 86 8.17 7.47 -17.00
CA SER A 86 9.43 7.95 -16.46
C SER A 86 10.31 6.78 -16.00
N TYR A 87 11.54 6.75 -16.51
CA TYR A 87 12.58 5.81 -16.09
C TYR A 87 13.07 6.04 -14.66
N LYS A 88 12.59 7.06 -13.96
CA LYS A 88 12.97 7.36 -12.56
C LYS A 88 12.02 6.72 -11.55
N HIS A 89 10.87 6.23 -11.99
CA HIS A 89 9.88 5.63 -11.10
C HIS A 89 9.87 4.11 -11.24
N HIS A 90 9.90 3.44 -10.11
CA HIS A 90 9.74 2.00 -10.02
C HIS A 90 8.46 1.70 -9.24
N VAL A 91 7.48 1.11 -9.92
CA VAL A 91 6.18 0.78 -9.32
C VAL A 91 6.34 -0.22 -8.19
N ARG A 92 5.57 -0.03 -7.13
CA ARG A 92 5.46 -0.95 -6.00
C ARG A 92 4.00 -1.04 -5.59
N ILE A 93 3.56 -2.24 -5.26
CA ILE A 93 2.27 -2.49 -4.63
C ILE A 93 2.50 -2.54 -3.13
N GLU A 94 1.91 -1.61 -2.42
CA GLU A 94 1.96 -1.51 -0.97
C GLU A 94 0.88 -2.40 -0.36
N CYS A 95 1.31 -3.33 0.50
CA CYS A 95 0.47 -4.39 1.05
C CYS A 95 0.33 -4.15 2.56
N ILE A 96 -0.83 -3.68 3.00
CA ILE A 96 -1.08 -3.28 4.38
C ILE A 96 -2.11 -4.22 4.99
N PRO A 97 -1.76 -4.99 6.04
CA PRO A 97 -2.73 -5.78 6.76
C PRO A 97 -3.66 -4.89 7.59
N VAL A 98 -4.94 -5.24 7.60
CA VAL A 98 -6.01 -4.54 8.34
C VAL A 98 -6.97 -5.57 8.95
N ASP A 99 -7.60 -5.24 10.06
CA ASP A 99 -8.62 -6.08 10.66
C ASP A 99 -9.86 -6.22 9.76
N ARG A 100 -10.69 -7.22 10.05
CA ARG A 100 -11.85 -7.55 9.21
C ARG A 100 -12.91 -6.45 9.22
N GLU A 101 -13.17 -5.85 10.38
CA GLU A 101 -14.20 -4.82 10.53
C GLU A 101 -13.82 -3.59 9.70
N THR A 102 -12.56 -3.16 9.81
CA THR A 102 -11.98 -2.13 8.95
C THR A 102 -12.08 -2.50 7.47
N LEU A 103 -11.73 -3.72 7.08
CA LEU A 103 -11.78 -4.15 5.68
C LEU A 103 -13.19 -4.06 5.06
N GLU A 104 -14.24 -4.30 5.85
CA GLU A 104 -15.64 -4.22 5.40
C GLU A 104 -16.08 -2.76 5.15
N GLU A 105 -15.53 -1.79 5.90
CA GLU A 105 -15.87 -0.37 5.79
C GLU A 105 -15.01 0.42 4.79
N LEU A 106 -13.74 0.01 4.61
CA LEU A 106 -12.76 0.70 3.77
C LEU A 106 -13.23 0.95 2.32
N PRO A 107 -13.91 0.01 1.62
CA PRO A 107 -14.36 0.25 0.25
C PRO A 107 -15.27 1.49 0.12
N LEU A 108 -16.18 1.70 1.08
CA LEU A 108 -17.07 2.86 1.07
C LEU A 108 -16.29 4.14 1.34
N TYR A 109 -15.35 4.11 2.29
CA TYR A 109 -14.50 5.25 2.63
C TYR A 109 -13.61 5.66 1.45
N PHE A 110 -12.87 4.72 0.86
CA PHE A 110 -12.02 4.98 -0.30
C PHE A 110 -12.82 5.48 -1.50
N LYS A 111 -14.02 4.94 -1.74
CA LYS A 111 -14.87 5.43 -2.82
C LYS A 111 -15.25 6.91 -2.63
N LYS A 112 -15.61 7.33 -1.41
CA LYS A 112 -15.90 8.74 -1.10
C LYS A 112 -14.65 9.61 -1.24
N ALA A 113 -13.56 9.22 -0.59
CA ALA A 113 -12.31 9.96 -0.62
C ALA A 113 -11.76 10.12 -2.06
N LEU A 114 -11.87 9.10 -2.90
CA LEU A 114 -11.49 9.18 -4.32
C LEU A 114 -12.44 10.06 -5.14
N HIS A 115 -13.71 10.14 -4.79
CA HIS A 115 -14.66 11.06 -5.44
C HIS A 115 -14.36 12.52 -5.12
N GLU A 116 -13.93 12.80 -3.88
CA GLU A 116 -13.54 14.13 -3.41
C GLU A 116 -12.15 14.55 -3.88
N LEU A 117 -11.31 13.58 -4.27
CA LEU A 117 -9.96 13.82 -4.75
C LEU A 117 -9.95 14.30 -6.21
N GLY A 118 -9.02 15.20 -6.54
CA GLY A 118 -8.85 15.78 -7.87
C GLY A 118 -9.37 17.21 -7.97
N SER A 119 -9.04 17.89 -9.07
CA SER A 119 -9.47 19.26 -9.31
C SER A 119 -10.94 19.30 -9.71
N GLU A 120 -11.63 20.41 -9.43
CA GLU A 120 -12.98 20.65 -9.97
C GLU A 120 -13.01 20.64 -11.51
N TRP A 121 -11.84 20.78 -12.14
CA TRP A 121 -11.64 20.87 -13.59
C TRP A 121 -11.14 19.58 -14.25
N ASP A 122 -10.93 18.51 -13.48
CA ASP A 122 -10.48 17.23 -14.03
C ASP A 122 -11.51 16.71 -15.04
N GLN A 123 -11.04 16.31 -16.22
CA GLN A 123 -11.92 15.75 -17.25
C GLN A 123 -12.45 14.37 -16.83
N ASN A 124 -11.66 13.63 -16.06
CA ASN A 124 -12.03 12.33 -15.53
C ASN A 124 -12.11 12.29 -13.99
N LYS A 125 -13.27 12.65 -13.44
CA LYS A 125 -13.55 12.46 -12.00
C LYS A 125 -14.02 11.05 -11.61
N ARG A 126 -14.15 10.14 -12.58
CA ARG A 126 -14.82 8.86 -12.35
C ARG A 126 -13.92 7.92 -11.57
N VAL A 127 -14.45 7.42 -10.46
CA VAL A 127 -13.89 6.25 -9.76
C VAL A 127 -14.37 5.01 -10.52
N ILE A 128 -13.42 4.24 -11.05
CA ILE A 128 -13.70 3.09 -11.93
C ILE A 128 -13.52 1.81 -11.10
N PRO A 129 -14.49 0.89 -11.07
CA PRO A 129 -14.28 -0.42 -10.47
C PRO A 129 -13.24 -1.21 -11.27
N LEU A 130 -12.42 -2.01 -10.59
CA LEU A 130 -11.43 -2.86 -11.26
C LEU A 130 -12.13 -3.90 -12.15
N ARG A 131 -11.72 -3.98 -13.43
CA ARG A 131 -12.32 -4.91 -14.40
C ARG A 131 -11.98 -6.36 -14.09
N ARG A 132 -10.75 -6.61 -13.65
CA ARG A 132 -10.25 -7.93 -13.29
C ARG A 132 -9.75 -7.88 -11.84
N PRO A 133 -10.50 -8.43 -10.88
CA PRO A 133 -10.11 -8.43 -9.47
C PRO A 133 -8.74 -9.07 -9.25
N GLY A 134 -7.89 -8.41 -8.45
CA GLY A 134 -6.54 -8.86 -8.09
C GLY A 134 -5.41 -8.47 -9.05
N PHE A 135 -5.73 -7.96 -10.24
CA PHE A 135 -4.77 -7.55 -11.27
C PHE A 135 -4.49 -6.04 -11.30
N GLY A 136 -4.98 -5.30 -10.30
CA GLY A 136 -4.82 -3.86 -10.19
C GLY A 136 -5.38 -3.10 -11.39
N ALA A 137 -4.72 -2.01 -11.77
CA ALA A 137 -5.18 -1.14 -12.84
C ALA A 137 -5.01 -1.68 -14.27
N ARG A 138 -4.33 -2.83 -14.45
CA ARG A 138 -3.87 -3.33 -15.76
C ARG A 138 -4.94 -3.34 -16.84
N ASP A 139 -6.12 -3.86 -16.52
CA ASP A 139 -7.21 -4.01 -17.50
C ASP A 139 -8.16 -2.80 -17.54
N SER A 140 -8.06 -1.92 -16.53
CA SER A 140 -8.95 -0.77 -16.32
C SER A 140 -8.38 0.56 -16.82
N VAL A 141 -7.05 0.72 -16.85
CA VAL A 141 -6.38 1.99 -17.19
C VAL A 141 -5.38 1.75 -18.33
N PRO A 142 -5.38 2.59 -19.38
CA PRO A 142 -4.36 2.49 -20.44
C PRO A 142 -2.95 2.83 -19.91
N GLU A 143 -1.93 2.24 -20.52
CA GLU A 143 -0.54 2.24 -20.02
C GLU A 143 0.11 3.62 -19.79
N ASN A 144 -0.35 4.66 -20.50
CA ASN A 144 0.27 5.98 -20.49
C ASN A 144 -0.33 6.94 -19.44
N PHE A 145 -1.34 6.50 -18.68
CA PHE A 145 -2.01 7.36 -17.71
C PHE A 145 -1.51 7.10 -16.31
N GLY A 146 -1.28 8.18 -15.56
CA GLY A 146 -1.02 8.06 -14.14
C GLY A 146 -2.30 7.67 -13.40
N TYR A 147 -2.19 6.81 -12.38
CA TYR A 147 -3.34 6.36 -11.62
C TYR A 147 -3.02 6.03 -10.16
N PHE A 148 -4.10 5.98 -9.37
CA PHE A 148 -4.15 5.36 -8.06
C PHE A 148 -5.11 4.18 -8.13
N ALA A 149 -4.66 3.00 -7.68
CA ALA A 149 -5.49 1.82 -7.54
C ALA A 149 -5.46 1.29 -6.11
N VAL A 150 -6.60 0.79 -5.65
CA VAL A 150 -6.76 0.11 -4.36
C VAL A 150 -7.53 -1.18 -4.55
N GLU A 151 -7.06 -2.26 -3.93
CA GLU A 151 -7.72 -3.56 -3.87
C GLU A 151 -7.91 -3.99 -2.41
N PHE A 152 -9.00 -4.70 -2.16
CA PHE A 152 -9.41 -5.15 -0.84
C PHE A 152 -9.48 -6.68 -0.81
N GLY A 153 -8.74 -7.23 0.15
CA GLY A 153 -8.73 -8.62 0.53
C GLY A 153 -8.33 -9.63 -0.53
N ASP A 154 -8.73 -10.87 -0.31
CA ASP A 154 -8.39 -12.03 -1.15
C ASP A 154 -9.15 -12.06 -2.47
N ARG A 155 -10.37 -11.50 -2.50
CA ARG A 155 -11.16 -11.35 -3.72
C ARG A 155 -10.53 -10.35 -4.70
N GLY A 156 -9.75 -9.39 -4.20
CA GLY A 156 -9.09 -8.37 -5.02
C GLY A 156 -10.06 -7.39 -5.68
N GLU A 157 -11.26 -7.23 -5.12
CA GLU A 157 -12.21 -6.20 -5.52
C GLU A 157 -11.64 -4.82 -5.16
N GLY A 158 -11.96 -3.79 -5.93
CA GLY A 158 -11.32 -2.50 -5.71
C GLY A 158 -11.71 -1.41 -6.69
N PHE A 159 -10.99 -0.31 -6.59
CA PHE A 159 -11.20 0.88 -7.40
C PHE A 159 -9.90 1.39 -8.00
N VAL A 160 -10.02 2.04 -9.15
CA VAL A 160 -8.94 2.81 -9.76
C VAL A 160 -9.44 4.18 -10.15
N LYS A 161 -8.58 5.19 -9.99
CA LYS A 161 -8.80 6.55 -10.45
C LYS A 161 -7.59 7.00 -11.26
N VAL A 162 -7.85 7.50 -12.46
CA VAL A 162 -6.83 8.19 -13.27
C VAL A 162 -6.58 9.55 -12.67
N ILE A 163 -5.31 9.92 -12.48
CA ILE A 163 -4.89 11.19 -11.90
C ILE A 163 -4.21 12.00 -13.00
N GLU A 164 -4.83 13.15 -13.33
CA GLU A 164 -4.36 14.07 -14.35
C GLU A 164 -3.41 15.12 -13.74
N ASP A 165 -3.81 15.74 -12.63
CA ASP A 165 -2.98 16.68 -11.88
C ASP A 165 -2.31 16.03 -10.66
N TRP A 166 -1.02 15.72 -10.80
CA TRP A 166 -0.20 15.17 -9.72
C TRP A 166 0.23 16.21 -8.67
N SER A 167 0.04 17.50 -8.94
CA SER A 167 0.37 18.58 -8.00
C SER A 167 -0.64 18.66 -6.86
N SER A 168 -1.90 18.33 -7.15
CA SER A 168 -2.98 18.26 -6.15
C SER A 168 -3.11 16.87 -5.51
N PHE A 169 -2.48 15.84 -6.08
CA PHE A 169 -2.52 14.49 -5.51
C PHE A 169 -1.56 14.36 -4.32
N PRO A 170 -2.05 14.05 -3.10
CA PRO A 170 -1.17 13.81 -1.98
C PRO A 170 -0.34 12.54 -2.23
N PRO A 171 1.00 12.60 -2.26
CA PRO A 171 1.86 11.48 -2.68
C PRO A 171 1.74 10.25 -1.77
N TYR A 172 1.19 10.43 -0.57
CA TYR A 172 0.95 9.38 0.42
C TYR A 172 -0.55 9.10 0.63
N PHE A 173 -1.43 9.42 -0.33
CA PHE A 173 -2.89 9.34 -0.17
C PHE A 173 -3.37 8.08 0.55
N GLY A 174 -3.00 6.90 0.04
CA GLY A 174 -3.41 5.64 0.67
C GLY A 174 -2.82 5.41 2.07
N ARG A 175 -1.60 5.87 2.33
CA ARG A 175 -0.96 5.84 3.66
C ARG A 175 -1.53 6.86 4.64
N VAL A 176 -2.22 7.87 4.17
CA VAL A 176 -2.94 8.83 5.01
C VAL A 176 -4.34 8.31 5.29
N CYS A 177 -5.03 7.78 4.27
CA CYS A 177 -6.38 7.25 4.42
C CYS A 177 -6.47 6.11 5.43
N ILE A 178 -5.54 5.16 5.41
CA ILE A 178 -5.62 3.97 6.28
C ILE A 178 -5.43 4.32 7.76
N PRO A 179 -4.37 5.04 8.19
CA PRO A 179 -4.23 5.47 9.59
C PRO A 179 -5.31 6.44 10.04
N VAL A 180 -5.78 7.34 9.17
CA VAL A 180 -6.92 8.23 9.51
C VAL A 180 -8.17 7.39 9.79
N PHE A 181 -8.46 6.41 8.94
CA PHE A 181 -9.57 5.49 9.16
C PHE A 181 -9.39 4.69 10.45
N LEU A 182 -8.22 4.09 10.67
CA LEU A 182 -7.90 3.35 11.90
C LEU A 182 -7.99 4.24 13.16
N SER A 183 -7.64 5.52 13.06
CA SER A 183 -7.76 6.48 14.17
C SER A 183 -9.21 6.89 14.45
N PHE A 184 -10.08 6.85 13.45
CA PHE A 184 -11.50 7.20 13.58
C PHE A 184 -12.33 6.05 14.17
N THR A 185 -11.98 4.80 13.84
CA THR A 185 -12.62 3.60 14.40
C THR A 185 -12.15 3.29 15.83
N SER A 186 -11.03 3.88 16.26
CA SER A 186 -10.46 3.73 17.59
C SER A 186 -11.21 4.52 18.68
N HIS A 187 -12.46 4.15 18.99
CA HIS A 187 -12.96 4.30 20.38
C HIS A 187 -12.62 3.09 21.25
N LEU A 188 -12.08 2.02 20.67
CA LEU A 188 -11.55 0.86 21.38
C LEU A 188 -10.21 0.43 20.76
N VAL A 189 -9.17 0.41 21.62
CA VAL A 189 -7.91 -0.37 21.49
C VAL A 189 -6.71 0.28 20.74
N VAL A 190 -5.84 0.89 21.57
CA VAL A 190 -4.36 0.87 21.55
C VAL A 190 -3.59 1.97 20.77
N LEU A 191 -3.18 2.97 21.57
CA LEU A 191 -1.80 3.42 21.77
C LEU A 191 -0.80 3.02 20.68
N ILE A 192 -0.59 3.92 19.71
CA ILE A 192 0.70 4.07 19.05
C ILE A 192 1.66 4.63 20.11
N PRO A 193 2.70 3.91 20.57
CA PRO A 193 3.76 4.56 21.31
C PRO A 193 4.55 5.38 20.29
N LEU A 194 4.23 6.67 20.21
CA LEU A 194 5.13 7.68 19.67
C LEU A 194 6.34 7.77 20.59
N SER A 195 7.28 6.82 20.48
CA SER A 195 8.61 6.99 21.05
C SER A 195 9.42 7.91 20.13
N TYR A 196 9.05 9.19 20.11
CA TYR A 196 9.99 10.28 19.83
C TYR A 196 10.92 10.41 21.04
N GLY A 197 11.91 9.52 21.12
CA GLY A 197 13.00 9.61 22.08
C GLY A 197 14.08 10.54 21.56
N LEU A 198 13.86 11.85 21.72
CA LEU A 198 14.95 12.84 21.69
C LEU A 198 15.93 12.51 22.83
N SER A 199 17.18 12.31 22.45
CA SER A 199 18.35 12.19 23.32
C SER A 199 18.36 13.27 24.41
N MET A 200 18.44 12.85 25.67
CA MET A 200 19.13 13.63 26.70
C MET A 200 19.89 12.69 27.65
N CYS A 201 21.15 12.46 27.31
CA CYS A 201 22.18 12.10 28.27
C CYS A 201 22.22 13.19 29.36
N ARG A 202 21.78 12.86 30.58
CA ARG A 202 22.16 13.57 31.81
C ARG A 202 22.27 12.56 32.94
N SER A 203 23.44 11.96 33.07
CA SER A 203 23.93 11.49 34.37
C SER A 203 24.52 12.68 35.12
N PRO A 204 24.08 12.91 36.37
CA PRO A 204 25.06 12.92 37.44
C PRO A 204 24.56 12.20 38.70
N GLY A 205 25.40 11.31 39.21
CA GLY A 205 25.78 11.32 40.63
C GLY A 205 24.84 10.72 41.67
N LEU A 206 25.38 9.68 42.31
CA LEU A 206 25.47 9.47 43.77
C LEU A 206 24.43 8.60 44.49
N CYS A 207 25.00 7.50 45.03
CA CYS A 207 24.75 6.91 46.36
C CYS A 207 23.39 6.21 46.60
N SER A 208 23.29 5.08 47.31
CA SER A 208 24.23 4.35 48.17
C SER A 208 23.56 3.06 48.68
N SER A 209 24.37 2.01 48.90
CA SER A 209 24.25 1.00 49.99
C SER A 209 22.93 0.25 50.21
N CYS A 210 22.91 -1.05 49.92
CA CYS A 210 23.10 -2.18 50.85
C CYS A 210 23.32 -3.47 50.04
#